data_AF-A0A1P9WVF2-F1
#
_entry.id   AF-A0A1P9WVF2-F1
#
_cell.length_a   1.000
_cell.length_b   1.000
_cell.length_c   1.000
_cell.angle_alpha   90.00
_cell.angle_beta   90.00
_cell.angle_gamma   90.00
#
_symmetry.space_group_name_H-M   'P 1'
#
loop_
_entity.id
_entity.type
_entity.pdbx_description
1 polymer ?
#
loop_
_entity_poly.entity_id
_entity_poly.type
_entity_poly.pdbx_seq_one_letter_code
_entity_poly.pdbx_strand_id
1 'polypeptide(L)'
;MDKLLSIDWDTMFTPSLSVAEMIIRGTITYWFCFLYIRFFRRSSGQLNISDILLITLISDAAQNSMAGQYESVTEGFVLVGTLVLWDYVINWLGYRSVLFDRLSSPEPALLIKDGVMQRQTMKKELITEDELLGLLRGQGVEKPEEVKLCYLEGSGNVSVIQKN
;
A
#
# COMPACT_ATOMS: atom_id res chain seq x y z
N MET A 1 -14.87 40.40 -20.66
CA MET A 1 -13.99 39.22 -20.84
C MET A 1 -12.98 39.17 -19.70
N ASP A 2 -13.38 39.62 -18.51
CA ASP A 2 -12.46 40.13 -17.47
C ASP A 2 -12.46 39.26 -16.20
N LYS A 3 -13.35 38.25 -16.14
CA LYS A 3 -13.32 37.19 -15.10
C LYS A 3 -12.31 36.08 -15.38
N LEU A 4 -11.71 36.05 -16.57
CA LEU A 4 -10.70 35.03 -16.94
C LEU A 4 -9.29 35.37 -16.41
N LEU A 5 -9.05 36.64 -16.00
CA LEU A 5 -7.75 37.11 -15.51
C LEU A 5 -7.80 37.74 -14.11
N SER A 6 -8.97 37.83 -13.49
CA SER A 6 -9.10 38.23 -12.08
C SER A 6 -8.75 37.05 -11.18
N ILE A 7 -7.46 36.74 -11.09
CA ILE A 7 -6.93 35.77 -10.12
C ILE A 7 -7.00 36.43 -8.75
N ASP A 8 -7.81 35.85 -7.86
CA ASP A 8 -8.01 36.36 -6.51
C ASP A 8 -6.91 35.78 -5.60
N TRP A 9 -5.73 36.41 -5.65
CA TRP A 9 -4.51 35.93 -5.01
C TRP A 9 -4.65 35.74 -3.49
N ASP A 10 -5.51 36.51 -2.83
CA ASP A 10 -5.67 36.42 -1.38
C ASP A 10 -6.34 35.08 -0.99
N THR A 11 -7.48 34.77 -1.61
CA THR A 11 -8.17 33.47 -1.40
C THR A 11 -7.32 32.29 -1.84
N MET A 12 -6.49 32.43 -2.87
CA MET A 12 -5.60 31.35 -3.30
C MET A 12 -4.54 30.99 -2.26
N PHE A 13 -4.09 31.93 -1.43
CA PHE A 13 -2.95 31.72 -0.51
C PHE A 13 -3.30 31.74 0.98
N THR A 14 -4.47 32.26 1.38
CA THR A 14 -4.95 32.22 2.76
C THR A 14 -5.65 30.89 3.05
N PRO A 15 -5.13 30.05 3.96
CA PRO A 15 -5.82 28.83 4.39
C PRO A 15 -7.15 29.18 5.07
N SER A 16 -8.23 28.52 4.65
CA SER A 16 -9.54 28.57 5.30
C SER A 16 -9.52 27.85 6.66
N LEU A 17 -8.67 26.83 6.78
CA LEU A 17 -8.45 26.05 7.99
C LEU A 17 -7.11 26.37 8.65
N SER A 18 -7.05 26.23 9.98
CA SER A 18 -5.80 26.36 10.72
C SER A 18 -4.76 25.36 10.22
N VAL A 19 -3.51 25.82 10.00
CA VAL A 19 -2.40 24.97 9.56
C VAL A 19 -2.17 23.78 10.51
N ALA A 20 -2.33 24.00 11.81
CA ALA A 20 -2.21 22.94 12.80
C ALA A 20 -3.33 21.89 12.66
N GLU A 21 -4.55 22.32 12.37
CA GLU A 21 -5.68 21.43 12.14
C GLU A 21 -5.47 20.56 10.90
N MET A 22 -4.95 21.14 9.82
CA MET A 22 -4.61 20.40 8.60
C MET A 22 -3.54 19.33 8.84
N ILE A 23 -2.49 19.66 9.60
CA ILE A 23 -1.43 18.70 9.94
C ILE A 23 -2.00 17.55 10.78
N ILE A 24 -2.86 17.84 11.75
CA ILE A 24 -3.48 16.83 12.62
C ILE A 24 -4.40 15.92 11.79
N ARG A 25 -5.31 16.50 10.99
CA ARG A 25 -6.22 15.74 10.11
C ARG A 25 -5.43 14.87 9.14
N GLY A 26 -4.42 15.44 8.49
CA GLY A 26 -3.56 14.71 7.56
C GLY A 26 -2.81 13.55 8.22
N THR A 27 -2.28 13.76 9.42
CA THR A 27 -1.60 12.72 10.20
C THR A 27 -2.55 11.59 10.57
N ILE A 28 -3.74 11.90 11.10
CA ILE A 28 -4.73 10.88 11.49
C ILE A 28 -5.18 10.07 10.28
N THR A 29 -5.53 10.76 9.18
CA THR A 29 -5.99 10.09 7.96
C THR A 29 -4.90 9.22 7.36
N TYR A 30 -3.65 9.70 7.29
CA TYR A 30 -2.53 8.91 6.78
C TYR A 30 -2.32 7.64 7.61
N TRP A 31 -2.23 7.75 8.94
CA TRP A 31 -2.05 6.59 9.80
C TRP A 31 -3.22 5.61 9.72
N PHE A 32 -4.45 6.10 9.61
CA PHE A 32 -5.62 5.26 9.38
C PHE A 32 -5.50 4.49 8.06
N CYS A 33 -5.17 5.16 6.96
CA CYS A 33 -5.00 4.54 5.65
C CYS A 33 -3.84 3.54 5.64
N PHE A 34 -2.70 3.91 6.24
CA PHE A 34 -1.52 3.06 6.36
C PHE A 34 -1.85 1.76 7.10
N LEU A 35 -2.46 1.85 8.29
CA LEU A 35 -2.86 0.67 9.06
C LEU A 35 -3.91 -0.15 8.30
N TYR A 36 -4.88 0.51 7.67
CA TYR A 36 -5.90 -0.17 6.89
C TYR A 36 -5.29 -0.98 5.74
N ILE A 37 -4.49 -0.35 4.87
CA ILE A 37 -3.80 -1.05 3.78
C ILE A 37 -2.91 -2.14 4.36
N ARG A 38 -2.22 -1.89 5.47
CA ARG A 38 -1.29 -2.86 6.05
C ARG A 38 -1.96 -4.14 6.57
N PHE A 39 -3.15 -4.02 7.16
CA PHE A 39 -3.88 -5.16 7.72
C PHE A 39 -4.87 -5.80 6.74
N PHE A 40 -5.42 -5.02 5.79
CA PHE A 40 -6.47 -5.50 4.88
C PHE A 40 -5.98 -5.81 3.47
N ARG A 41 -4.84 -5.27 3.02
CA ARG A 41 -4.28 -5.64 1.73
C ARG A 41 -3.75 -7.07 1.84
N ARG A 42 -4.36 -7.96 1.06
CA ARG A 42 -3.85 -9.33 0.90
C ARG A 42 -2.55 -9.24 0.12
N SER A 43 -1.51 -9.92 0.60
CA SER A 43 -0.17 -10.00 -0.01
C SER A 43 -0.18 -10.81 -1.32
N SER A 44 -1.13 -10.57 -2.22
CA SER A 44 -1.04 -11.05 -3.59
C SER A 44 -0.14 -10.05 -4.32
N GLY A 45 0.92 -10.51 -4.98
CA GLY A 45 1.90 -9.67 -5.70
C GLY A 45 1.32 -8.87 -6.86
N GLN A 46 0.01 -8.95 -7.07
CA GLN A 46 -0.78 -8.20 -8.03
C GLN A 46 -1.94 -7.53 -7.28
N LEU A 47 -2.15 -6.24 -7.56
CA LEU A 47 -3.33 -5.53 -7.08
C LEU A 47 -4.58 -6.16 -7.71
N ASN A 48 -5.47 -6.72 -6.89
CA ASN A 48 -6.78 -7.13 -7.40
C ASN A 48 -7.62 -5.90 -7.76
N ILE A 49 -8.62 -6.07 -8.63
CA ILE A 49 -9.55 -4.98 -8.98
C ILE A 49 -10.23 -4.41 -7.73
N SER A 50 -10.55 -5.27 -6.75
CA SER A 50 -11.07 -4.85 -5.44
C SER A 50 -10.10 -3.96 -4.67
N ASP A 51 -8.80 -4.25 -4.72
CA ASP A 51 -7.77 -3.50 -4.01
C ASP A 51 -7.59 -2.12 -4.64
N ILE A 52 -7.65 -2.04 -5.98
CA ILE A 52 -7.61 -0.78 -6.72
C ILE A 52 -8.83 0.08 -6.39
N LEU A 53 -10.03 -0.50 -6.40
CA LEU A 53 -11.27 0.20 -6.02
C LEU A 53 -11.19 0.71 -4.58
N LEU A 54 -10.70 -0.11 -3.67
CA LEU A 54 -10.57 0.23 -2.26
C LEU A 54 -9.55 1.35 -2.02
N ILE A 55 -8.36 1.29 -2.64
CA ILE A 55 -7.35 2.36 -2.58
C ILE A 55 -7.92 3.66 -3.16
N THR A 56 -8.69 3.58 -4.24
CA THR A 56 -9.32 4.76 -4.87
C THR A 56 -10.36 5.40 -3.96
N LEU A 57 -11.25 4.60 -3.37
CA LEU A 57 -12.27 5.08 -2.42
C LEU A 57 -11.64 5.67 -1.16
N ILE A 58 -10.57 5.04 -0.65
CA ILE A 58 -9.82 5.55 0.49
C ILE A 58 -9.12 6.85 0.13
N SER A 59 -8.52 6.96 -1.06
CA SER A 59 -7.87 8.20 -1.52
C SER A 59 -8.86 9.36 -1.62
N ASP A 60 -10.05 9.12 -2.14
CA ASP A 60 -11.11 10.12 -2.24
C ASP A 60 -11.66 10.51 -0.86
N ALA A 61 -11.95 9.53 0.00
CA ALA A 61 -12.36 9.78 1.37
C ALA A 61 -11.27 10.51 2.17
N ALA A 62 -10.00 10.16 1.96
CA ALA A 62 -8.86 10.79 2.59
C ALA A 62 -8.72 12.24 2.13
N GLN A 63 -8.77 12.52 0.82
CA GLN A 63 -8.76 13.88 0.28
C GLN A 63 -9.86 14.74 0.90
N ASN A 64 -11.11 14.25 0.90
CA ASN A 64 -12.24 14.97 1.48
C ASN A 64 -12.09 15.19 3.00
N SER A 65 -11.57 14.20 3.74
CA SER A 65 -11.35 14.30 5.19
C SER A 65 -10.19 15.23 5.56
N MET A 66 -9.16 15.26 4.72
CA MET A 66 -7.92 16.00 4.94
C MET A 66 -8.07 17.47 4.59
N ALA A 67 -8.77 17.79 3.50
CA ALA A 67 -8.83 19.14 2.98
C ALA A 67 -10.01 19.97 3.51
N GLY A 68 -11.12 19.35 3.93
CA GLY A 68 -12.38 20.10 3.92
C GLY A 68 -12.68 20.58 2.49
N GLN A 69 -13.63 21.47 2.26
CA GLN A 69 -13.77 22.05 0.92
C GLN A 69 -12.45 22.77 0.57
N TYR A 70 -11.73 22.29 -0.45
CA TYR A 70 -10.47 22.91 -0.88
C TYR A 70 -10.73 24.37 -1.29
N GLU A 71 -10.26 25.33 -0.50
CA GLU A 71 -10.39 26.75 -0.84
C GLU A 71 -9.03 27.37 -1.23
N SER A 72 -7.89 26.84 -0.75
CA SER A 72 -6.57 27.44 -1.00
C SER A 72 -5.49 26.45 -1.45
N VAL A 73 -4.55 26.92 -2.29
CA VAL A 73 -3.38 26.16 -2.77
C VAL A 73 -2.39 25.87 -1.63
N THR A 74 -2.31 26.76 -0.64
CA THR A 74 -1.46 26.59 0.55
C THR A 74 -1.87 25.36 1.35
N GLU A 75 -3.19 25.10 1.46
CA GLU A 75 -3.74 23.93 2.14
C GLU A 75 -3.26 22.64 1.47
N GLY A 76 -3.31 22.60 0.13
CA GLY A 76 -2.80 21.48 -0.66
C GLY A 76 -1.30 21.23 -0.44
N PHE A 77 -0.47 22.27 -0.41
CA PHE A 77 0.97 22.12 -0.18
C PHE A 77 1.30 21.61 1.22
N VAL A 78 0.64 22.14 2.25
CA VAL A 78 0.83 21.66 3.64
C VAL A 78 0.44 20.19 3.76
N LEU A 79 -0.66 19.79 3.12
CA LEU A 79 -1.13 18.43 3.13
C LEU A 79 -0.16 17.46 2.45
N VAL A 80 0.22 17.77 1.20
CA VAL A 80 1.16 16.97 0.41
C VAL A 80 2.51 16.89 1.12
N GLY A 81 3.01 18.01 1.66
CA GLY A 81 4.25 18.04 2.44
C GLY A 81 4.19 17.12 3.66
N THR A 82 3.06 17.11 4.38
CA THR A 82 2.85 16.21 5.54
C THR A 82 2.87 14.74 5.12
N LEU A 83 2.23 14.39 3.99
CA LEU A 83 2.22 13.03 3.46
C LEU A 83 3.61 12.56 3.02
N VAL A 84 4.34 13.40 2.29
CA VAL A 84 5.72 13.11 1.84
C VAL A 84 6.66 12.95 3.04
N LEU A 85 6.51 13.79 4.06
CA LEU A 85 7.29 13.66 5.30
C LEU A 85 7.03 12.31 5.98
N TRP A 86 5.76 11.90 6.10
CA TRP A 86 5.42 10.61 6.70
C TRP A 86 5.93 9.41 5.90
N ASP A 87 5.83 9.46 4.56
CA ASP A 87 6.40 8.43 3.69
C ASP A 87 7.92 8.27 3.90
N TYR A 88 8.64 9.39 3.94
CA TYR A 88 10.08 9.40 4.23
C TYR A 88 10.40 8.82 5.62
N VAL A 89 9.65 9.24 6.65
CA VAL A 89 9.85 8.77 8.03
C VAL A 89 9.61 7.27 8.15
N ILE A 90 8.56 6.74 7.53
CA ILE A 90 8.28 5.30 7.56
C ILE A 90 9.36 4.51 6.82
N ASN A 91 9.78 4.96 5.63
CA ASN A 91 10.86 4.32 4.89
C ASN A 91 12.17 4.32 5.69
N TRP A 92 12.49 5.43 6.36
CA TRP A 92 13.66 5.54 7.22
C TRP A 92 13.57 4.65 8.48
N LEU A 93 12.39 4.57 9.10
CA LEU A 93 12.15 3.69 10.26
C LEU A 93 12.22 2.20 9.88
N GLY A 94 11.72 1.83 8.70
CA GLY A 94 11.85 0.50 8.13
C GLY A 94 13.32 0.12 7.94
N TYR A 95 14.14 1.02 7.39
CA TYR A 95 15.58 0.78 7.24
C TYR A 95 16.31 0.64 8.59
N ARG A 96 15.93 1.44 9.59
CA ARG A 96 16.67 1.50 10.87
C ARG A 96 16.24 0.45 11.89
N SER A 97 15.01 -0.05 11.83
CA SER A 97 14.47 -0.94 12.87
C SER A 97 13.86 -2.21 12.31
N VAL A 98 14.42 -3.35 12.72
CA VAL A 98 13.97 -4.71 12.35
C VAL A 98 12.51 -4.96 12.73
N LEU A 99 12.00 -4.29 13.77
CA LEU A 99 10.59 -4.35 14.17
C LEU A 99 9.67 -3.63 13.18
N PHE A 100 10.04 -2.45 12.66
CA PHE A 100 9.27 -1.80 11.59
C PHE A 100 9.45 -2.52 10.26
N ASP A 101 10.63 -3.08 9.98
CA ASP A 101 10.85 -3.88 8.79
C ASP A 101 9.93 -5.12 8.78
N ARG A 102 9.89 -5.89 9.86
CA ARG A 102 8.93 -7.01 10.03
C ARG A 102 7.47 -6.55 10.03
N LEU A 103 7.20 -5.38 10.60
CA LEU A 103 5.88 -4.78 10.55
C LEU A 103 5.56 -4.23 9.17
N SER A 104 6.49 -4.02 8.25
CA SER A 104 6.22 -3.47 6.90
C SER A 104 6.26 -4.56 5.83
N SER A 105 7.13 -5.54 6.01
CA SER A 105 7.39 -6.68 5.14
C SER A 105 7.15 -7.97 5.94
N PRO A 106 6.03 -8.68 5.72
CA PRO A 106 5.80 -9.99 6.32
C PRO A 106 6.95 -10.96 6.03
N GLU A 107 7.30 -11.83 6.99
CA GLU A 107 8.31 -12.88 6.77
C GLU A 107 7.87 -13.83 5.64
N PRO A 108 8.81 -14.32 4.80
CA PRO A 108 8.46 -15.18 3.67
C PRO A 108 7.74 -16.46 4.12
N ALA A 109 6.59 -16.75 3.53
CA ALA A 109 5.77 -17.91 3.88
C ALA A 109 6.02 -19.08 2.92
N LEU A 110 6.38 -20.25 3.44
CA LEU A 110 6.66 -21.43 2.61
C LEU A 110 5.36 -22.03 2.05
N LEU A 111 5.17 -21.94 0.73
CA LEU A 111 4.00 -22.45 0.01
C LEU A 111 4.20 -23.84 -0.59
N ILE A 112 5.41 -24.18 -1.08
CA ILE A 112 5.73 -25.50 -1.64
C ILE A 112 7.05 -25.99 -1.08
N LYS A 113 7.10 -27.27 -0.69
CA LYS A 113 8.32 -27.97 -0.29
C LYS A 113 8.40 -29.31 -1.00
N ASP A 114 9.47 -29.51 -1.77
CA ASP A 114 9.78 -30.73 -2.51
C ASP A 114 8.61 -31.25 -3.37
N GLY A 115 7.86 -30.34 -3.98
CA GLY A 115 6.68 -30.66 -4.80
C GLY A 115 5.36 -30.75 -4.03
N VAL A 116 5.39 -30.62 -2.71
CA VAL A 116 4.19 -30.71 -1.86
C VAL A 116 3.72 -29.32 -1.44
N MET A 117 2.50 -28.98 -1.83
CA MET A 117 1.82 -27.76 -1.43
C MET A 117 1.52 -27.75 0.07
N GLN A 118 1.98 -26.71 0.76
CA GLN A 118 1.80 -26.50 2.19
C GLN A 118 0.42 -25.87 2.46
N ARG A 119 -0.64 -26.69 2.40
CA ARG A 119 -2.04 -26.25 2.52
C ARG A 119 -2.34 -25.43 3.78
N GLN A 120 -1.67 -25.74 4.89
CA GLN A 120 -1.83 -24.99 6.13
C GLN A 120 -1.30 -23.55 6.00
N THR A 121 -0.13 -23.38 5.38
CA THR A 121 0.44 -22.05 5.10
C THR A 121 -0.41 -21.31 4.09
N MET A 122 -0.81 -21.96 3.00
CA MET A 122 -1.71 -21.37 2.00
C MET A 122 -3.02 -20.86 2.62
N LYS A 123 -3.62 -21.62 3.55
CA LYS A 123 -4.83 -21.21 4.26
C LYS A 123 -4.60 -20.00 5.18
N LYS A 124 -3.43 -19.90 5.81
CA LYS A 124 -3.05 -18.74 6.64
C LYS A 124 -2.87 -17.48 5.79
N GLU A 125 -2.21 -17.63 4.65
CA GLU A 125 -1.97 -16.54 3.69
C GLU A 125 -3.15 -16.27 2.74
N LEU A 126 -4.26 -17.02 2.90
CA LEU A 126 -5.47 -16.94 2.07
C LEU A 126 -5.21 -17.13 0.55
N ILE A 127 -4.13 -17.84 0.20
CA ILE A 127 -3.76 -18.14 -1.19
C ILE A 127 -4.51 -19.38 -1.66
N THR A 128 -5.24 -19.23 -2.77
CA THR A 128 -5.92 -20.37 -3.42
C THR A 128 -4.94 -21.18 -4.25
N GLU A 129 -5.31 -22.43 -4.56
CA GLU A 129 -4.49 -23.27 -5.44
C GLU A 129 -4.36 -22.68 -6.85
N ASP A 130 -5.45 -22.15 -7.41
CA ASP A 130 -5.45 -21.52 -8.73
C ASP A 130 -4.54 -20.28 -8.78
N GLU A 131 -4.52 -19.50 -7.70
CA GLU A 131 -3.64 -18.34 -7.56
C GLU A 131 -2.17 -18.77 -7.48
N LEU A 132 -1.85 -19.79 -6.67
CA LEU A 132 -0.49 -20.34 -6.60
C LEU A 132 -0.03 -20.88 -7.96
N LEU A 133 -0.90 -21.62 -8.68
CA LEU A 133 -0.60 -22.11 -10.02
C LEU A 133 -0.46 -20.98 -11.05
N GLY A 134 -1.20 -19.88 -10.89
CA GLY A 134 -1.01 -18.66 -11.69
C GLY A 134 0.35 -18.03 -11.44
N LEU A 135 0.75 -17.91 -10.17
CA LEU A 135 2.04 -17.36 -9.76
C LEU A 135 3.21 -18.23 -10.25
N LEU A 136 3.11 -19.55 -10.18
CA LEU A 136 4.09 -20.49 -10.73
C LEU A 136 4.22 -20.36 -12.25
N ARG A 137 3.09 -20.25 -12.98
CA ARG A 137 3.10 -20.03 -14.44
C ARG A 137 3.79 -18.71 -14.80
N GLY A 138 3.60 -17.66 -14.01
CA GLY A 138 4.32 -16.40 -14.16
C GLY A 138 5.84 -16.52 -14.02
N GLN A 139 6.32 -17.53 -13.29
CA GLN A 139 7.73 -17.88 -13.14
C GLN A 139 8.19 -18.97 -14.12
N GLY A 140 7.35 -19.35 -15.10
CA GLY A 140 7.67 -20.37 -16.09
C GLY A 140 7.61 -21.82 -15.57
N VAL A 141 6.94 -22.07 -14.45
CA VAL A 141 6.77 -23.41 -13.88
C VAL A 141 5.33 -23.89 -14.09
N GLU A 142 5.16 -25.04 -14.73
CA GLU A 142 3.84 -25.60 -15.01
C GLU A 142 3.31 -26.48 -13.86
N LYS A 143 4.22 -27.21 -13.19
CA LYS A 143 3.83 -28.19 -12.18
C LYS A 143 4.46 -27.88 -10.82
N PRO A 144 3.68 -27.93 -9.73
CA PRO A 144 4.21 -27.82 -8.37
C PRO A 144 5.31 -28.86 -8.08
N GLU A 145 5.22 -30.04 -8.69
CA GLU A 145 6.14 -31.17 -8.50
C GLU A 145 7.59 -30.86 -8.88
N GLU A 146 7.79 -29.96 -9.85
CA GLU A 146 9.09 -29.48 -10.35
C GLU A 146 9.74 -28.48 -9.39
N VAL A 147 9.00 -28.03 -8.37
CA VAL A 147 9.46 -27.05 -7.40
C VAL A 147 10.08 -27.73 -6.18
N LYS A 148 11.32 -27.33 -5.86
CA LYS A 148 12.00 -27.70 -4.62
C LYS A 148 11.50 -26.84 -3.46
N LEU A 149 11.49 -25.53 -3.62
CA LEU A 149 10.98 -24.59 -2.62
C LEU A 149 10.22 -23.45 -3.30
N CYS A 150 9.07 -23.07 -2.77
CA CYS A 150 8.34 -21.87 -3.15
C CYS A 150 8.01 -21.06 -1.91
N TYR A 151 8.45 -19.81 -1.86
CA TYR A 151 8.13 -18.86 -0.80
C TYR A 151 7.21 -17.76 -1.34
N LEU A 152 6.21 -17.37 -0.56
CA LEU A 152 5.48 -16.11 -0.74
C LEU A 152 6.26 -15.01 -0.04
N GLU A 153 6.79 -14.07 -0.80
CA GLU A 153 7.50 -12.92 -0.26
C GLU A 153 6.52 -11.90 0.33
N GLY A 154 7.01 -11.02 1.21
CA GLY A 154 6.20 -9.91 1.76
C GLY A 154 5.64 -8.94 0.71
N SER A 155 6.23 -8.93 -0.50
CA SER A 155 5.71 -8.21 -1.67
C SER A 155 4.49 -8.86 -2.31
N GLY A 156 4.22 -10.12 -1.96
CA GLY A 156 3.20 -10.98 -2.53
C GLY A 156 3.60 -11.75 -3.80
N ASN A 157 4.83 -11.54 -4.27
CA ASN A 157 5.41 -12.38 -5.33
C ASN A 157 5.86 -13.72 -4.77
N VAL A 158 6.03 -14.70 -5.66
CA VAL A 158 6.61 -15.99 -5.29
C VAL A 158 8.08 -16.08 -5.72
N SER A 159 8.91 -16.58 -4.81
CA SER A 159 10.29 -16.96 -5.08
C SER A 159 10.34 -18.48 -5.25
N VAL A 160 10.70 -18.95 -6.44
CA VAL A 160 10.67 -20.37 -6.81
C VAL A 160 12.07 -20.92 -7.03
N ILE A 161 12.38 -22.03 -6.37
CA ILE A 161 13.61 -22.81 -6.55
C ILE A 161 13.18 -24.14 -7.16
N GLN A 162 13.57 -24.40 -8.41
CA GLN A 162 13.24 -25.64 -9.12
C GLN A 162 14.13 -26.81 -8.64
N LYS A 163 13.64 -28.04 -8.83
CA LYS A 163 14.45 -29.25 -8.70
C LYS A 163 15.37 -29.33 -9.92
N ASN A 164 16.67 -29.56 -9.68
CA ASN A 164 17.62 -29.88 -10.75
C ASN A 164 17.27 -31.19 -11.43
#